data_AF-A0A956YEY5-F1
#
_entry.id   AF-A0A956YEY5-F1
#
_cell.length_a   1.000
_cell.length_b   1.000
_cell.length_c   1.000
_cell.angle_alpha   90.00
_cell.angle_beta   90.00
_cell.angle_gamma   90.00
#
_symmetry.space_group_name_H-M   'P 1'
#
loop_
_entity.id
_entity.type
_entity.pdbx_description
1 polymer ?
#
loop_
_entity_poly.entity_id
_entity_poly.type
_entity_poly.pdbx_seq_one_letter_code
_entity_poly.pdbx_strand_id
1 'polypeptide(L)'
;MTTLSKPNFVQLSANIATLLFAIFIGVQLLAAAGIFPVSMLWGGRQTELTLTMRLTSVVAAVILGVFIYIIRYRAGLLGSVPAPTAVRIAAWVVTGYMALNTVGNFASVSSVERFLFGPMTILMTVACLIVAASSHN
;
A
#
# COMPACT_ATOMS: atom_id res chain seq x y z
N MET A 1 27.39 -9.37 5.73
CA MET A 1 26.79 -8.23 4.98
C MET A 1 25.39 -8.62 4.59
N THR A 2 24.40 -8.12 5.32
CA THR A 2 22.98 -8.44 5.16
C THR A 2 22.48 -7.98 3.79
N THR A 3 21.78 -8.85 3.08
CA THR A 3 21.23 -8.63 1.72
C THR A 3 20.37 -7.36 1.61
N LEU A 4 19.88 -6.87 2.76
CA LEU A 4 19.07 -5.67 2.95
C LEU A 4 19.81 -4.33 2.74
N SER A 5 21.14 -4.31 2.68
CA SER A 5 21.90 -3.06 2.41
C SER A 5 22.26 -2.87 0.94
N LYS A 6 21.90 -3.78 0.04
CA LYS A 6 22.15 -3.59 -1.39
C LYS A 6 21.11 -2.62 -1.98
N PRO A 7 21.53 -1.47 -2.57
CA PRO A 7 20.59 -0.47 -3.10
C PRO A 7 19.62 -1.09 -4.11
N ASN A 8 20.08 -2.04 -4.93
CA ASN A 8 19.26 -2.74 -5.92
C ASN A 8 18.10 -3.52 -5.29
N PHE A 9 18.28 -4.10 -4.10
CA PHE A 9 17.23 -4.88 -3.44
C PHE A 9 16.15 -3.99 -2.81
N VAL A 10 16.57 -2.85 -2.24
CA VAL A 10 15.66 -1.84 -1.68
C VAL A 10 14.83 -1.19 -2.79
N GLN A 11 15.47 -0.83 -3.90
CA GLN A 11 14.80 -0.27 -5.08
C GLN A 11 13.85 -1.27 -5.73
N LEU A 12 14.24 -2.55 -5.84
CA LEU A 12 13.36 -3.60 -6.32
C LEU A 12 12.11 -3.74 -5.43
N SER A 13 12.31 -3.77 -4.11
CA SER A 13 11.20 -3.83 -3.14
C SER A 13 10.27 -2.62 -3.27
N ALA A 14 10.82 -1.43 -3.44
CA ALA A 14 10.04 -0.21 -3.67
C ALA A 14 9.26 -0.24 -4.99
N ASN A 15 9.82 -0.81 -6.06
CA ASN A 15 9.13 -0.98 -7.34
C ASN A 15 8.00 -2.01 -7.23
N ILE A 16 8.22 -3.12 -6.53
CA ILE A 16 7.17 -4.12 -6.25
C ILE A 16 6.04 -3.48 -5.44
N ALA A 17 6.37 -2.76 -4.36
CA ALA A 17 5.39 -2.03 -3.56
C ALA A 17 4.62 -1.02 -4.42
N THR A 18 5.32 -0.26 -5.27
CA THR A 18 4.70 0.72 -6.18
C THR A 18 3.71 0.05 -7.13
N LEU A 19 4.08 -1.08 -7.74
CA LEU A 19 3.20 -1.81 -8.66
C LEU A 19 1.94 -2.29 -7.93
N LEU A 20 2.10 -2.88 -6.74
CA LEU A 20 0.97 -3.36 -5.95
C LEU A 20 0.06 -2.22 -5.48
N PHE A 21 0.63 -1.09 -5.03
CA PHE A 21 -0.14 0.11 -4.71
C PHE A 21 -0.89 0.64 -5.93
N ALA A 22 -0.27 0.65 -7.12
CA ALA A 22 -0.91 1.10 -8.36
C ALA A 22 -2.09 0.20 -8.76
N ILE A 23 -1.97 -1.12 -8.60
CA ILE A 23 -3.07 -2.07 -8.80
C ILE A 23 -4.23 -1.72 -7.86
N PHE A 24 -3.95 -1.50 -6.56
CA PHE A 24 -4.98 -1.13 -5.59
C PHE A 24 -5.62 0.24 -5.89
N ILE A 25 -4.84 1.22 -6.35
CA ILE A 25 -5.38 2.50 -6.84
C ILE A 25 -6.36 2.25 -7.99
N GLY A 26 -6.01 1.40 -8.96
CA GLY A 26 -6.90 1.01 -10.05
C GLY A 26 -8.21 0.41 -9.54
N VAL A 27 -8.15 -0.52 -8.57
CA VAL A 27 -9.33 -1.11 -7.94
C VAL A 27 -10.19 -0.03 -7.27
N GLN A 28 -9.59 0.90 -6.53
CA GLN A 28 -10.32 1.99 -5.86
C GLN A 28 -10.99 2.94 -6.87
N LEU A 29 -10.32 3.26 -7.98
CA LEU A 29 -10.90 4.11 -9.02
C LEU A 29 -12.04 3.39 -9.75
N LEU A 30 -11.92 2.08 -10.02
CA LEU A 30 -13.00 1.27 -10.59
C LEU A 30 -14.20 1.16 -9.62
N ALA A 31 -13.94 1.06 -8.32
CA ALA A 31 -14.98 1.08 -7.29
C ALA A 31 -15.68 2.45 -7.23
N ALA A 32 -14.92 3.54 -7.30
CA ALA A 32 -15.46 4.91 -7.33
C ALA A 32 -16.28 5.18 -8.61
N ALA A 33 -15.90 4.57 -9.74
CA ALA A 33 -16.67 4.62 -10.98
C ALA A 33 -17.97 3.79 -10.90
N GLY A 34 -18.05 2.83 -9.97
CA GLY A 34 -19.16 1.89 -9.82
C GLY A 34 -19.11 0.68 -10.74
N ILE A 35 -17.93 0.43 -11.32
CA ILE A 35 -17.67 -0.73 -12.18
C ILE A 35 -17.30 -1.95 -11.31
N PHE A 36 -16.57 -1.71 -10.21
CA PHE A 36 -16.18 -2.77 -9.29
C PHE A 36 -17.26 -3.01 -8.22
N PRO A 37 -17.68 -4.26 -7.98
CA PRO A 37 -18.73 -4.56 -7.01
C PRO A 37 -18.29 -4.17 -5.59
N VAL A 38 -19.02 -3.24 -4.98
CA VAL A 38 -18.78 -2.76 -3.60
C VAL A 38 -18.94 -3.89 -2.59
N SER A 39 -19.74 -4.91 -2.92
CA SER A 39 -19.91 -6.13 -2.11
C SER A 39 -18.64 -6.97 -1.98
N MET A 40 -17.61 -6.73 -2.80
CA MET A 40 -16.29 -7.36 -2.66
C MET A 40 -15.30 -6.50 -1.85
N LEU A 41 -15.66 -5.24 -1.56
CA LEU A 41 -14.84 -4.28 -0.84
C LEU A 41 -15.48 -3.94 0.52
N TRP A 42 -14.71 -3.30 1.40
CA TRP A 42 -15.21 -2.78 2.67
C TRP A 42 -15.90 -3.84 3.54
N GLY A 43 -15.37 -5.06 3.58
CA GLY A 43 -15.91 -6.14 4.41
C GLY A 43 -17.09 -6.91 3.81
N GLY A 44 -17.51 -6.58 2.59
CA GLY A 44 -18.63 -7.21 1.89
C GLY A 44 -20.01 -6.99 2.51
N ARG A 45 -20.14 -5.98 3.39
CA ARG A 45 -21.38 -5.67 4.09
C ARG A 45 -22.28 -4.68 3.34
N GLN A 46 -21.78 -4.07 2.26
CA GLN A 46 -22.46 -3.01 1.53
C GLN A 46 -22.74 -3.46 0.10
N THR A 47 -24.01 -3.50 -0.27
CA THR A 47 -24.46 -3.83 -1.64
C THR A 47 -24.74 -2.60 -2.49
N GLU A 48 -24.95 -1.44 -1.88
CA GLU A 48 -25.31 -0.20 -2.55
C GLU A 48 -24.13 0.76 -2.66
N LEU A 49 -23.93 1.30 -3.86
CA LEU A 49 -22.87 2.27 -4.15
C LEU A 49 -23.31 3.67 -3.74
N THR A 50 -23.13 4.00 -2.46
CA THR A 50 -23.40 5.34 -1.92
C THR A 50 -22.36 6.35 -2.39
N LEU A 51 -22.74 7.64 -2.42
CA LEU A 51 -21.81 8.74 -2.71
C LEU A 51 -20.60 8.74 -1.74
N THR A 52 -20.85 8.41 -0.47
CA THR A 52 -19.82 8.26 0.55
C THR A 52 -18.79 7.20 0.16
N MET A 53 -19.21 6.05 -0.38
CA MET A 53 -18.30 4.99 -0.83
C MET A 53 -17.45 5.41 -2.03
N ARG A 54 -18.01 6.20 -2.95
CA ARG A 54 -17.22 6.75 -4.07
C ARG A 54 -16.14 7.70 -3.55
N LEU A 55 -16.49 8.59 -2.64
CA LEU A 55 -15.55 9.53 -2.03
C LEU A 55 -14.47 8.81 -1.22
N THR A 56 -14.83 7.81 -0.42
CA THR A 56 -13.84 7.05 0.36
C THR A 56 -12.88 6.28 -0.54
N SER A 57 -13.34 5.74 -1.66
CA SER A 57 -12.46 5.10 -2.65
C SER A 57 -11.51 6.10 -3.34
N VAL A 58 -11.98 7.29 -3.70
CA VAL A 58 -11.08 8.35 -4.23
C VAL A 58 -10.04 8.77 -3.19
N VAL A 59 -10.45 8.97 -1.93
CA VAL A 59 -9.54 9.30 -0.83
C VAL A 59 -8.52 8.17 -0.62
N ALA A 60 -8.95 6.91 -0.65
CA ALA A 60 -8.06 5.77 -0.56
C ALA A 60 -7.03 5.75 -1.70
N ALA A 61 -7.45 6.03 -2.94
CA ALA A 61 -6.54 6.13 -4.08
C ALA A 61 -5.47 7.22 -3.87
N VAL A 62 -5.86 8.39 -3.37
CA VAL A 62 -4.93 9.48 -3.05
C VAL A 62 -3.94 9.07 -1.96
N ILE A 63 -4.41 8.45 -0.88
CA ILE A 63 -3.56 7.96 0.22
C ILE A 63 -2.53 6.94 -0.29
N LEU A 64 -2.95 5.99 -1.12
CA LEU A 64 -2.04 5.01 -1.73
C LEU A 64 -1.00 5.68 -2.64
N GLY A 65 -1.37 6.74 -3.35
CA GLY A 65 -0.44 7.56 -4.13
C GLY A 65 0.62 8.25 -3.25
N VAL A 66 0.22 8.76 -2.09
CA VAL A 66 1.14 9.32 -1.09
C VAL A 66 2.10 8.25 -0.55
N PHE A 67 1.62 7.03 -0.33
CA PHE A 67 2.47 5.91 0.10
C PHE A 67 3.53 5.56 -0.94
N ILE A 68 3.16 5.52 -2.23
CA ILE A 68 4.13 5.31 -3.33
C ILE A 68 5.23 6.37 -3.26
N TYR A 69 4.85 7.65 -3.12
CA TYR A 69 5.81 8.75 -3.03
C TYR A 69 6.79 8.56 -1.87
N ILE A 70 6.29 8.29 -0.66
CA ILE A 70 7.11 8.10 0.54
C ILE A 70 8.07 6.92 0.38
N ILE A 71 7.58 5.77 -0.10
CA ILE A 71 8.38 4.55 -0.27
C ILE A 71 9.46 4.73 -1.33
N ARG A 72 9.13 5.36 -2.47
CA ARG A 72 10.10 5.63 -3.53
C ARG A 72 11.15 6.66 -3.11
N TYR A 73 10.75 7.70 -2.37
CA TYR A 73 11.70 8.65 -1.80
C TYR A 73 12.65 7.93 -0.83
N ARG A 74 12.12 7.10 0.08
CA ARG A 74 12.93 6.34 1.04
C ARG A 74 13.91 5.38 0.37
N ALA A 75 13.54 4.81 -0.78
CA ALA A 75 14.39 3.93 -1.57
C ALA A 75 15.41 4.68 -2.45
N GLY A 76 15.46 6.02 -2.40
CA GLY A 76 16.39 6.84 -3.19
C GLY A 76 16.03 6.96 -4.67
N LEU A 77 14.76 6.72 -5.05
CA LEU A 77 14.30 6.74 -6.45
C LEU A 77 13.73 8.11 -6.89
N LEU A 78 13.42 9.00 -5.96
CA LEU A 78 12.76 10.31 -6.24
C LEU A 78 13.44 11.52 -5.59
N GLY A 79 14.47 11.32 -4.77
CA GLY A 79 15.08 12.38 -3.97
C GLY A 79 16.54 12.13 -3.65
N SER A 80 17.17 13.11 -3.01
CA SER A 80 18.57 13.04 -2.55
C SER A 80 18.71 12.12 -1.33
N VAL A 81 19.83 11.37 -1.31
CA VAL A 81 20.30 10.59 -0.16
C VAL A 81 21.32 11.47 0.59
N PRO A 82 21.23 11.64 1.92
CA PRO A 82 20.36 10.96 2.88
C PRO A 82 18.88 11.40 2.80
N ALA A 83 17.96 10.46 3.00
CA ALA A 83 16.54 10.80 3.11
C ALA A 83 16.27 11.59 4.42
N PRO A 84 15.43 12.65 4.39
CA PRO A 84 15.07 13.40 5.59
C PRO A 84 14.45 12.51 6.68
N THR A 85 14.66 12.85 7.94
CA THR A 85 14.09 12.13 9.10
C THR A 85 12.57 11.98 8.99
N ALA A 86 11.88 13.00 8.47
CA ALA A 86 10.45 12.97 8.22
C ALA A 86 10.03 11.82 7.28
N VAL A 87 10.76 11.61 6.18
CA VAL A 87 10.48 10.52 5.22
C VAL A 87 10.74 9.16 5.84
N ARG A 88 11.77 9.07 6.70
CA ARG A 88 12.08 7.83 7.43
C ARG A 88 10.96 7.45 8.39
N ILE A 89 10.46 8.40 9.18
CA ILE A 89 9.32 8.19 10.07
C ILE A 89 8.07 7.86 9.25
N ALA A 90 7.81 8.60 8.17
CA ALA A 90 6.67 8.37 7.30
C ALA A 90 6.67 6.95 6.69
N ALA A 91 7.82 6.42 6.26
CA ALA A 91 7.92 5.06 5.74
C ALA A 91 7.56 3.99 6.79
N TRP A 92 7.92 4.21 8.06
CA TRP A 92 7.48 3.35 9.16
C TRP A 92 5.97 3.47 9.42
N VAL A 93 5.41 4.68 9.34
CA VAL A 93 3.95 4.89 9.46
C VAL A 93 3.20 4.16 8.35
N VAL A 94 3.66 4.25 7.10
CA VAL A 94 3.10 3.50 5.96
C VAL A 94 3.17 2.00 6.20
N THR A 95 4.30 1.51 6.72
CA THR A 95 4.47 0.08 7.03
C THR A 95 3.50 -0.38 8.12
N GLY A 96 3.34 0.40 9.20
CA GLY A 96 2.38 0.11 10.26
C GLY A 96 0.93 0.14 9.77
N TYR A 97 0.59 1.12 8.95
CA TYR A 97 -0.73 1.21 8.30
C TYR A 97 -1.00 -0.02 7.43
N MET A 98 -0.04 -0.44 6.60
CA MET A 98 -0.18 -1.62 5.76
C MET A 98 -0.31 -2.91 6.56
N ALA A 99 0.43 -3.05 7.67
CA ALA A 99 0.28 -4.18 8.57
C ALA A 99 -1.14 -4.25 9.17
N LEU A 100 -1.69 -3.12 9.63
CA LEU A 100 -3.07 -3.04 10.10
C LEU A 100 -4.07 -3.37 8.97
N ASN A 101 -3.82 -2.88 7.75
CA ASN A 101 -4.64 -3.17 6.59
C ASN A 101 -4.65 -4.67 6.25
N THR A 102 -3.49 -5.33 6.32
CA THR A 102 -3.38 -6.78 6.15
C THR A 102 -4.22 -7.52 7.19
N VAL A 103 -4.10 -7.16 8.48
CA VAL A 103 -4.93 -7.76 9.53
C VAL A 103 -6.42 -7.57 9.24
N GLY A 104 -6.83 -6.36 8.80
CA GLY A 104 -8.20 -6.07 8.39
C GLY A 104 -8.70 -6.95 7.24
N ASN A 105 -7.88 -7.15 6.20
CA ASN A 105 -8.23 -8.01 5.07
C ASN A 105 -8.39 -9.49 5.48
N PHE A 106 -7.55 -9.99 6.38
CA PHE A 106 -7.68 -11.36 6.89
C PHE A 106 -8.86 -11.54 7.86
N ALA A 107 -9.20 -10.50 8.61
CA ALA A 107 -10.36 -10.47 9.49
C ALA A 107 -11.69 -10.26 8.74
N SER A 108 -11.62 -9.90 7.45
CA SER A 108 -12.82 -9.70 6.64
C SER A 108 -13.61 -10.99 6.42
N VAL A 109 -14.93 -10.84 6.38
CA VAL A 109 -15.89 -11.90 6.03
C VAL A 109 -15.88 -12.18 4.53
N SER A 110 -15.42 -11.23 3.71
CA SER A 110 -15.34 -11.39 2.25
C SER A 110 -14.21 -12.36 1.85
N SER A 111 -14.56 -13.43 1.14
CA SER A 111 -13.58 -14.38 0.58
C SER A 111 -12.59 -13.70 -0.36
N VAL A 112 -13.00 -12.63 -1.05
CA VAL A 112 -12.12 -11.87 -1.95
C VAL A 112 -11.09 -11.07 -1.15
N GLU A 113 -11.50 -10.36 -0.10
CA GLU A 113 -10.57 -9.63 0.76
C GLU A 113 -9.60 -10.58 1.45
N ARG A 114 -10.07 -11.74 1.90
CA ARG A 114 -9.24 -12.71 2.63
C ARG A 114 -8.25 -13.48 1.74
N PHE A 115 -8.68 -13.96 0.56
CA PHE A 115 -7.86 -14.84 -0.28
C PHE A 115 -7.15 -14.14 -1.44
N LEU A 116 -7.65 -12.99 -1.93
CA LEU A 116 -6.98 -12.20 -2.97
C LEU A 116 -6.23 -11.01 -2.37
N PHE A 117 -6.91 -10.15 -1.60
CA PHE A 117 -6.27 -8.95 -1.08
C PHE A 117 -5.38 -9.21 0.14
N GLY A 118 -5.70 -10.19 0.98
CA GLY A 118 -4.87 -10.61 2.11
C GLY A 118 -3.42 -10.91 1.70
N PRO A 119 -3.17 -11.86 0.79
CA PRO A 119 -1.81 -12.16 0.31
C PRO A 119 -1.11 -10.96 -0.35
N MET A 120 -1.83 -10.17 -1.16
CA MET A 120 -1.25 -8.98 -1.78
C MET A 120 -0.81 -7.94 -0.75
N THR A 121 -1.62 -7.71 0.28
CA THR A 121 -1.29 -6.76 1.34
C THR A 121 -0.16 -7.27 2.24
N ILE A 122 0.01 -8.58 2.43
CA ILE A 122 1.23 -9.13 3.04
C ILE A 122 2.46 -8.74 2.22
N LEU A 123 2.43 -8.98 0.90
CA LEU A 123 3.56 -8.65 0.02
C LEU A 123 3.90 -7.15 0.08
N MET A 124 2.88 -6.29 0.09
CA MET A 124 3.05 -4.85 0.25
C MET A 124 3.64 -4.49 1.60
N THR A 125 3.15 -5.07 2.69
CA THR A 125 3.65 -4.84 4.06
C THR A 125 5.12 -5.25 4.16
N VAL A 126 5.49 -6.42 3.63
CA VAL A 126 6.88 -6.90 3.63
C VAL A 126 7.77 -5.98 2.78
N ALA A 127 7.32 -5.57 1.60
CA ALA A 127 8.07 -4.66 0.74
C ALA A 127 8.27 -3.28 1.40
N CYS A 128 7.23 -2.74 2.04
CA CYS A 128 7.34 -1.49 2.81
C CYS A 128 8.29 -1.63 3.99
N LEU A 129 8.24 -2.75 4.71
CA LEU A 129 9.12 -3.03 5.84
C LEU A 129 10.60 -3.08 5.41
N ILE A 130 10.90 -3.75 4.29
CA ILE A 130 12.26 -3.79 3.73
C ILE A 130 12.77 -2.38 3.43
N VAL A 131 11.94 -1.54 2.81
CA VAL A 131 12.30 -0.16 2.48
C VAL A 131 12.45 0.70 3.73
N ALA A 132 11.56 0.57 4.71
CA ALA A 132 11.61 1.32 5.97
C ALA A 132 12.83 0.94 6.83
N ALA A 133 13.18 -0.35 6.86
CA ALA A 133 14.32 -0.89 7.59
C ALA A 133 15.66 -0.69 6.86
N SER A 134 15.65 -0.28 5.59
CA SER A 134 16.88 -0.06 4.83
C SER A 134 17.76 1.02 5.48
N SER A 135 19.05 0.71 5.61
CA SER A 135 20.06 1.59 6.22
C SER A 135 20.65 2.58 5.20
N HIS A 136 19.86 3.07 4.24
CA HIS A 136 20.27 4.21 3.43
C HIS A 136 20.35 5.44 4.35
N ASN A 137 21.52 5.55 4.98
CA ASN A 137 22.06 6.72 5.65
C ASN A 137 22.80 7.56 4.60
#